data_AF-A0A7C0U3Z5-F1
#
_entry.id   AF-A0A7C0U3Z5-F1
#
_cell.length_a   1.000
_cell.length_b   1.000
_cell.length_c   1.000
_cell.angle_alpha   90.00
_cell.angle_beta   90.00
_cell.angle_gamma   90.00
#
_symmetry.space_group_name_H-M   'P 1'
#
loop_
_entity.id
_entity.type
_entity.pdbx_description
1 polymer ?
#
loop_
_entity_poly.entity_id
_entity_poly.type
_entity_poly.pdbx_seq_one_letter_code
_entity_poly.pdbx_strand_id
1 'polypeptide(L)'
;MIVLYTPATGFPDLEIKIAYGLARVGIEAGCEPEIIPQNGFYQVNYKTYVSDKIKQTFLIILNRLLSSDRFFDLGVKAKDKKKYPANEESIKHIQKTLEKVNFDSLFSLRGISNFNFKKKTFCGHEKIRRFGGRTGLILLSSFHAGKPYFRDKIYDKFNLNLCEICGYLAVLGLNSFCFNIQMGGGKNKKYVIVLPLPNKKLETKDLQLLLALQKTLHNFWLSDIQPLKTFIIGLLAKVPSLSDIVNDLQLYFHLSLVSKDRRGDTVVEQTAIVNAIPFSEFISNSSYNSATINKLLGSSKVLPKVASLIEITNILEHRKRDNLLKFARLYIQETSSFLYPETAKYLLKEVVMIDSKIIENPALKSLARTLRYFIRERKYSYADDIRNARKESRDFEDTIAKMLREGRLRLEQKEKIHLPTDEEIKEIFRLANQDFEATKTALVILAFSFPSKVEETIEIKEEV
;
A
#
# COMPACT_ATOMS: atom_id res chain seq x y z
N MET A 1 -23.16 15.22 22.82
CA MET A 1 -22.05 14.31 22.52
C MET A 1 -22.36 12.91 23.02
N ILE A 2 -22.03 11.86 22.28
CA ILE A 2 -22.09 10.46 22.73
C ILE A 2 -20.83 9.71 22.29
N VAL A 3 -20.46 8.67 23.03
CA VAL A 3 -19.33 7.80 22.74
C VAL A 3 -19.85 6.39 22.49
N LEU A 4 -19.50 5.84 21.33
CA LEU A 4 -19.83 4.48 20.91
C LEU A 4 -18.56 3.64 20.81
N TYR A 5 -18.70 2.33 20.98
CA TYR A 5 -17.62 1.36 20.92
C TYR A 5 -17.98 0.24 19.96
N THR A 6 -17.05 -0.12 19.09
CA THR A 6 -17.22 -1.33 18.28
C THR A 6 -17.16 -2.58 19.16
N PRO A 7 -17.73 -3.71 18.73
CA PRO A 7 -18.03 -4.82 19.62
C PRO A 7 -16.82 -5.64 20.12
N ALA A 8 -15.59 -5.29 19.72
CA ALA A 8 -14.36 -5.99 20.09
C ALA A 8 -14.40 -7.49 19.74
N THR A 9 -14.80 -7.80 18.50
CA THR A 9 -14.95 -9.17 17.97
C THR A 9 -13.65 -9.97 17.90
N GLY A 10 -12.49 -9.35 18.13
CA GLY A 10 -11.17 -9.95 17.95
C GLY A 10 -10.65 -9.92 16.51
N PHE A 11 -11.41 -9.34 15.57
CA PHE A 11 -11.01 -9.21 14.16
C PHE A 11 -10.81 -7.73 13.79
N PRO A 12 -9.57 -7.22 13.75
CA PRO A 12 -9.30 -5.81 13.52
C PRO A 12 -9.91 -5.26 12.22
N ASP A 13 -9.90 -6.06 11.16
CA ASP A 13 -10.45 -5.68 9.86
C ASP A 13 -11.98 -5.55 9.86
N LEU A 14 -12.66 -6.31 10.73
CA LEU A 14 -14.10 -6.21 10.93
C LEU A 14 -14.46 -5.01 11.80
N GLU A 15 -13.72 -4.80 12.89
CA GLU A 15 -13.95 -3.72 13.83
C GLU A 15 -13.89 -2.36 13.14
N ILE A 16 -12.85 -2.12 12.34
CA ILE A 16 -12.73 -0.84 11.61
C ILE A 16 -13.85 -0.65 10.60
N LYS A 17 -14.34 -1.72 9.94
CA LYS A 17 -15.47 -1.61 9.00
C LYS A 17 -16.77 -1.27 9.74
N ILE A 18 -16.98 -1.80 10.95
CA ILE A 18 -18.11 -1.39 11.80
C ILE A 18 -17.95 0.07 12.24
N ALA A 19 -16.75 0.48 12.66
CA ALA A 19 -16.46 1.87 13.03
C ALA A 19 -16.73 2.84 11.88
N TYR A 20 -16.27 2.49 10.67
CA TYR A 20 -16.56 3.23 9.45
C TYR A 20 -18.04 3.23 9.08
N GLY A 21 -18.76 2.13 9.31
CA GLY A 21 -20.22 2.08 9.16
C GLY A 21 -20.92 3.07 10.10
N LEU A 22 -20.54 3.08 11.38
CA LEU A 22 -21.05 4.04 12.36
C LEU A 22 -20.72 5.48 11.94
N ALA A 23 -19.47 5.76 11.58
CA ALA A 23 -19.05 7.06 11.08
C ALA A 23 -19.85 7.49 9.84
N ARG A 24 -20.13 6.58 8.88
CA ARG A 24 -20.98 6.90 7.72
C ARG A 24 -22.38 7.34 8.14
N VAL A 25 -23.01 6.62 9.08
CA VAL A 25 -24.32 7.02 9.64
C VAL A 25 -24.23 8.38 10.33
N GLY A 26 -23.17 8.61 11.12
CA GLY A 26 -22.92 9.88 11.80
C GLY A 26 -22.74 11.06 10.84
N ILE A 27 -21.98 10.89 9.75
CA ILE A 27 -21.80 11.92 8.71
C ILE A 27 -23.16 12.30 8.11
N GLU A 28 -23.95 11.31 7.68
CA GLU A 28 -25.27 11.54 7.07
C GLU A 28 -26.29 12.14 8.05
N ALA A 29 -26.15 11.85 9.36
CA ALA A 29 -26.96 12.46 10.40
C ALA A 29 -26.49 13.87 10.81
N GLY A 30 -25.35 14.36 10.29
CA GLY A 30 -24.75 15.63 10.70
C GLY A 30 -24.25 15.63 12.14
N CYS A 31 -23.73 14.47 12.59
CA CYS A 31 -23.30 14.23 13.97
C CYS A 31 -21.80 14.47 14.22
N GLU A 32 -21.05 14.86 13.19
CA GLU A 32 -19.60 15.09 13.22
C GLU A 32 -18.82 13.97 13.93
N PRO A 33 -18.74 12.78 13.30
CA PRO A 33 -18.09 11.63 13.90
C PRO A 33 -16.57 11.76 13.94
N GLU A 34 -15.97 11.15 14.95
CA GLU A 34 -14.53 10.93 15.06
C GLU A 34 -14.28 9.46 15.37
N ILE A 35 -13.22 8.87 14.81
CA ILE A 35 -12.79 7.50 15.12
C ILE A 35 -11.48 7.55 15.89
N ILE A 36 -11.43 6.88 17.04
CA ILE A 36 -10.23 6.76 17.87
C ILE A 36 -9.85 5.28 17.94
N PRO A 37 -8.67 4.88 17.43
CA PRO A 37 -8.19 3.51 17.53
C PRO A 37 -7.93 3.12 19.00
N GLN A 38 -8.34 1.91 19.36
CA GLN A 38 -8.09 1.29 20.66
C GLN A 38 -7.46 -0.09 20.46
N ASN A 39 -6.96 -0.71 21.54
CA ASN A 39 -6.41 -2.07 21.47
C ASN A 39 -7.51 -3.10 21.17
N GLY A 40 -7.65 -3.46 19.88
CA GLY A 40 -8.56 -4.52 19.41
C GLY A 40 -9.99 -4.08 19.08
N PHE A 41 -10.31 -2.79 19.19
CA PHE A 41 -11.60 -2.19 18.83
C PHE A 41 -11.44 -0.70 18.51
N TYR A 42 -12.53 -0.01 18.20
CA TYR A 42 -12.55 1.42 17.93
C TYR A 42 -13.61 2.13 18.77
N GLN A 43 -13.27 3.35 19.17
CA GLN A 43 -14.21 4.29 19.75
C GLN A 43 -14.69 5.25 18.65
N VAL A 44 -16.00 5.49 18.59
CA VAL A 44 -16.64 6.43 17.65
C VAL A 44 -17.36 7.51 18.46
N ASN A 45 -16.87 8.75 18.37
CA ASN A 45 -17.46 9.88 19.09
C ASN A 45 -18.36 10.67 18.14
N TYR A 46 -19.56 11.02 18.57
CA TYR A 46 -20.41 11.99 17.87
C TYR A 46 -20.47 13.28 18.68
N LYS A 47 -20.00 14.40 18.10
CA LYS A 47 -20.00 15.71 18.78
C LYS A 47 -21.42 16.20 19.00
N THR A 48 -22.19 16.25 17.92
CA THR A 48 -23.61 16.58 17.91
C THR A 48 -24.41 15.27 17.85
N TYR A 49 -25.24 14.99 18.85
CA TYR A 49 -25.95 13.71 18.92
C TYR A 49 -27.44 13.89 19.21
N VAL A 50 -28.25 13.25 18.37
CA VAL A 50 -29.70 13.12 18.54
C VAL A 50 -30.05 11.66 18.21
N SER A 51 -30.48 10.89 19.21
CA SER A 51 -30.67 9.43 19.09
C SER A 51 -31.66 9.06 17.97
N ASP A 52 -32.81 9.72 17.93
CA ASP A 52 -33.83 9.47 16.91
C ASP A 52 -33.33 9.77 15.49
N LYS A 53 -32.51 10.82 15.33
CA LYS A 53 -31.93 11.18 14.04
C LYS A 53 -30.98 10.11 13.54
N ILE A 54 -30.10 9.58 14.40
CA ILE A 54 -29.19 8.48 14.05
C ILE A 54 -29.97 7.22 13.64
N LYS A 55 -31.00 6.85 14.41
CA LYS A 55 -31.88 5.72 14.11
C LYS A 55 -32.55 5.89 12.75
N GLN A 56 -33.17 7.04 12.49
CA GLN A 56 -33.84 7.34 11.23
C GLN A 56 -32.86 7.32 10.05
N THR A 57 -31.69 7.96 10.19
CA THR A 57 -30.64 7.95 9.16
C THR A 57 -30.17 6.54 8.84
N PHE A 58 -29.96 5.68 9.84
CA PHE A 58 -29.58 4.29 9.61
C PHE A 58 -30.66 3.53 8.83
N LEU A 59 -31.95 3.70 9.17
CA LEU A 59 -33.07 3.08 8.43
C LEU A 59 -33.16 3.59 6.98
N ILE A 60 -32.92 4.88 6.76
CA ILE A 60 -32.86 5.47 5.40
C ILE A 60 -31.72 4.85 4.60
N ILE A 61 -30.53 4.69 5.19
CA ILE A 61 -29.38 4.06 4.54
C ILE A 61 -29.68 2.59 4.20
N LEU A 62 -30.30 1.84 5.12
CA LEU A 62 -30.73 0.47 4.86
C LEU A 62 -31.64 0.39 3.63
N ASN A 63 -32.67 1.25 3.59
CA ASN A 63 -33.66 1.24 2.53
C ASN A 63 -33.10 1.73 1.18
N ARG A 64 -32.24 2.75 1.17
CA ARG A 64 -31.75 3.37 -0.08
C ARG A 64 -30.50 2.71 -0.65
N LEU A 65 -29.58 2.25 0.20
CA LEU A 65 -28.27 1.76 -0.23
C LEU A 65 -28.19 0.24 -0.08
N LEU A 66 -28.39 -0.26 1.14
CA LEU A 66 -28.12 -1.66 1.47
C LEU A 66 -29.23 -2.62 1.02
N SER A 67 -30.32 -2.11 0.44
CA SER A 67 -31.32 -2.89 -0.31
C SER A 67 -30.81 -3.32 -1.70
N SER A 68 -29.75 -2.69 -2.21
CA SER A 68 -29.17 -3.00 -3.52
C SER A 68 -28.15 -4.14 -3.46
N ASP A 69 -28.32 -5.14 -4.33
CA ASP A 69 -27.35 -6.24 -4.54
C ASP A 69 -25.92 -5.76 -4.87
N ARG A 70 -25.76 -4.52 -5.37
CA ARG A 70 -24.45 -3.96 -5.73
C ARG A 70 -23.50 -3.86 -4.54
N PHE A 71 -24.01 -3.62 -3.34
CA PHE A 71 -23.22 -3.58 -2.10
C PHE A 71 -22.70 -4.97 -1.67
N PHE A 72 -23.19 -6.03 -2.31
CA PHE A 72 -22.91 -7.43 -2.03
C PHE A 72 -22.30 -8.16 -3.23
N ASP A 73 -21.84 -7.42 -4.25
CA ASP A 73 -21.33 -8.04 -5.47
C ASP A 73 -20.02 -8.82 -5.23
N LEU A 74 -19.21 -8.38 -4.27
CA LEU A 74 -17.98 -9.07 -3.84
C LEU A 74 -18.15 -9.68 -2.44
N GLY A 75 -17.55 -10.86 -2.23
CA GLY A 75 -17.53 -11.54 -0.91
C GLY A 75 -18.76 -12.39 -0.59
N VAL A 76 -19.74 -12.44 -1.49
CA VAL A 76 -20.95 -13.25 -1.36
C VAL A 76 -21.00 -14.30 -2.46
N LYS A 77 -21.45 -15.51 -2.12
CA LYS A 77 -21.68 -16.57 -3.12
C LYS A 77 -22.82 -16.19 -4.04
N ALA A 78 -22.71 -16.49 -5.33
CA ALA A 78 -23.75 -16.19 -6.32
C ALA A 78 -25.14 -16.68 -5.88
N LYS A 79 -25.21 -17.91 -5.33
CA LYS A 79 -26.45 -18.51 -4.83
C LYS A 79 -27.03 -17.83 -3.58
N ASP A 80 -26.21 -17.12 -2.81
CA ASP A 80 -26.58 -16.48 -1.55
C ASP A 80 -26.73 -14.95 -1.70
N LYS A 81 -26.49 -14.38 -2.89
CA LYS A 81 -26.53 -12.93 -3.15
C LYS A 81 -27.83 -12.27 -2.69
N LYS A 82 -28.98 -12.91 -2.92
CA LYS A 82 -30.30 -12.39 -2.55
C LYS A 82 -30.61 -12.42 -1.04
N LYS A 83 -29.74 -13.02 -0.20
CA LYS A 83 -30.01 -13.22 1.24
C LYS A 83 -29.52 -12.08 2.14
N TYR A 84 -28.59 -11.26 1.65
CA TYR A 84 -27.94 -10.22 2.44
C TYR A 84 -28.51 -8.81 2.26
N PRO A 85 -28.99 -8.40 1.06
CA PRO A 85 -29.64 -7.12 0.87
C PRO A 85 -30.76 -6.89 1.87
N ALA A 86 -30.87 -5.66 2.36
CA ALA A 86 -31.93 -5.23 3.25
C ALA A 86 -33.26 -5.26 2.50
N ASN A 87 -34.05 -6.30 2.73
CA ASN A 87 -35.40 -6.43 2.20
C ASN A 87 -36.42 -5.83 3.20
N GLU A 88 -37.69 -5.74 2.78
CA GLU A 88 -38.75 -5.20 3.64
C GLU A 88 -38.86 -5.90 5.00
N GLU A 89 -38.67 -7.22 5.04
CA GLU A 89 -38.78 -7.99 6.28
C GLU A 89 -37.66 -7.62 7.26
N SER A 90 -36.42 -7.58 6.80
CA SER A 90 -35.26 -7.17 7.60
C SER A 90 -35.37 -5.72 8.05
N ILE A 91 -35.83 -4.81 7.18
CA ILE A 91 -36.04 -3.39 7.55
C ILE A 91 -37.11 -3.26 8.64
N LYS A 92 -38.28 -3.89 8.46
CA LYS A 92 -39.36 -3.91 9.47
C LYS A 92 -38.89 -4.52 10.79
N HIS A 93 -38.10 -5.59 10.73
CA HIS A 93 -37.53 -6.24 11.91
C HIS A 93 -36.56 -5.33 12.67
N ILE A 94 -35.62 -4.69 11.96
CA ILE A 94 -34.66 -3.75 12.55
C ILE A 94 -35.39 -2.55 13.15
N GLN A 95 -36.39 -2.00 12.45
CA GLN A 95 -37.21 -0.89 12.96
C GLN A 95 -37.88 -1.25 14.29
N LYS A 96 -38.58 -2.39 14.37
CA LYS A 96 -39.19 -2.89 15.61
C LYS A 96 -38.18 -3.16 16.72
N THR A 97 -36.97 -3.59 16.35
CA THR A 97 -35.88 -3.80 17.32
C THR A 97 -35.41 -2.47 17.90
N LEU A 98 -35.23 -1.46 17.05
CA LEU A 98 -34.79 -0.11 17.43
C LEU A 98 -35.90 0.74 18.10
N GLU A 99 -37.14 0.26 18.14
CA GLU A 99 -38.20 0.79 19.02
C GLU A 99 -38.06 0.29 20.46
N LYS A 100 -37.47 -0.89 20.65
CA LYS A 100 -37.32 -1.55 21.96
C LYS A 100 -35.94 -1.35 22.58
N VAL A 101 -34.93 -1.13 21.74
CA VAL A 101 -33.53 -1.00 22.14
C VAL A 101 -32.95 0.24 21.46
N ASN A 102 -32.42 1.16 22.26
CA ASN A 102 -31.76 2.35 21.74
C ASN A 102 -30.52 1.98 20.92
N PHE A 103 -30.35 2.62 19.76
CA PHE A 103 -29.26 2.29 18.83
C PHE A 103 -27.89 2.40 19.49
N ASP A 104 -27.68 3.44 20.29
CA ASP A 104 -26.46 3.71 21.05
C ASP A 104 -26.15 2.66 22.12
N SER A 105 -27.16 2.12 22.80
CA SER A 105 -26.98 1.06 23.80
C SER A 105 -26.42 -0.25 23.23
N LEU A 106 -26.53 -0.46 21.92
CA LEU A 106 -25.87 -1.57 21.25
C LEU A 106 -24.35 -1.40 21.25
N PHE A 107 -23.87 -0.17 21.17
CA PHE A 107 -22.46 0.17 21.07
C PHE A 107 -21.92 0.81 22.36
N SER A 108 -22.52 0.49 23.51
CA SER A 108 -21.93 0.82 24.80
C SER A 108 -20.69 -0.06 25.07
N LEU A 109 -19.78 0.41 25.93
CA LEU A 109 -18.66 -0.42 26.38
C LEU A 109 -19.20 -1.68 27.07
N ARG A 110 -18.72 -2.86 26.66
CA ARG A 110 -19.15 -4.15 27.20
C ARG A 110 -17.95 -4.92 27.74
N GLY A 111 -18.00 -5.30 29.01
CA GLY A 111 -17.12 -6.33 29.57
C GLY A 111 -17.66 -7.70 29.18
N ILE A 112 -17.10 -8.32 28.14
CA ILE A 112 -17.51 -9.68 27.75
C ILE A 112 -16.63 -10.68 28.49
N SER A 113 -17.12 -11.22 29.62
CA SER A 113 -16.54 -12.40 30.25
C SER A 113 -17.26 -13.67 29.75
N ASN A 114 -16.51 -14.66 29.26
CA ASN A 114 -16.98 -15.96 28.75
C ASN A 114 -17.88 -15.91 27.51
N PHE A 115 -17.25 -15.83 26.33
CA PHE A 115 -17.94 -15.80 25.04
C PHE A 115 -18.01 -17.19 24.38
N ASN A 116 -19.23 -17.66 24.05
CA ASN A 116 -19.44 -18.90 23.31
C ASN A 116 -19.82 -18.62 21.84
N PHE A 117 -18.84 -18.73 20.95
CA PHE A 117 -18.96 -18.47 19.51
C PHE A 117 -19.95 -19.39 18.77
N LYS A 118 -20.31 -20.55 19.34
CA LYS A 118 -21.28 -21.47 18.73
C LYS A 118 -22.73 -21.06 19.00
N LYS A 119 -22.99 -20.38 20.12
CA LYS A 119 -24.34 -19.99 20.56
C LYS A 119 -24.65 -18.51 20.32
N LYS A 120 -23.66 -17.63 20.42
CA LYS A 120 -23.83 -16.16 20.36
C LYS A 120 -23.27 -15.55 19.07
N THR A 121 -23.78 -14.37 18.69
CA THR A 121 -23.21 -13.52 17.62
C THR A 121 -21.95 -12.83 18.11
N PHE A 122 -20.92 -12.71 17.28
CA PHE A 122 -19.59 -12.18 17.67
C PHE A 122 -19.63 -10.80 18.31
N CYS A 123 -20.63 -10.00 17.94
CA CYS A 123 -20.85 -8.68 18.52
C CYS A 123 -21.51 -8.71 19.92
N GLY A 124 -21.86 -9.88 20.46
CA GLY A 124 -22.53 -10.03 21.75
C GLY A 124 -23.96 -9.48 21.79
N HIS A 125 -24.54 -9.09 20.65
CA HIS A 125 -25.91 -8.58 20.59
C HIS A 125 -26.91 -9.74 20.57
N GLU A 126 -27.60 -9.90 21.68
CA GLU A 126 -28.69 -10.88 21.84
C GLU A 126 -30.02 -10.32 21.30
N LYS A 127 -30.96 -11.22 20.97
CA LYS A 127 -32.31 -10.88 20.49
C LYS A 127 -32.39 -10.11 19.15
N ILE A 128 -31.27 -9.95 18.45
CA ILE A 128 -31.23 -9.45 17.06
C ILE A 128 -30.97 -10.62 16.12
N ARG A 129 -31.65 -10.64 14.97
CA ARG A 129 -31.44 -11.66 13.92
C ARG A 129 -29.99 -11.67 13.45
N ARG A 130 -29.55 -12.84 12.98
CA ARG A 130 -28.21 -13.04 12.42
C ARG A 130 -28.16 -12.49 11.00
N PHE A 131 -27.13 -11.70 10.70
CA PHE A 131 -26.86 -11.24 9.35
C PHE A 131 -26.59 -12.42 8.41
N GLY A 132 -27.37 -12.56 7.32
CA GLY A 132 -27.28 -13.71 6.42
C GLY A 132 -27.88 -15.02 6.98
N GLY A 133 -28.57 -14.94 8.14
CA GLY A 133 -29.25 -16.06 8.78
C GLY A 133 -28.31 -17.18 9.21
N ARG A 134 -28.48 -18.38 8.65
CA ARG A 134 -27.59 -19.53 8.90
C ARG A 134 -26.36 -19.52 8.00
N THR A 135 -26.30 -18.67 6.98
CA THR A 135 -25.23 -18.68 5.97
C THR A 135 -23.89 -18.24 6.54
N GLY A 136 -23.89 -17.31 7.52
CA GLY A 136 -22.69 -16.75 8.12
C GLY A 136 -22.37 -15.34 7.61
N LEU A 137 -21.26 -14.80 8.11
CA LEU A 137 -20.66 -13.56 7.60
C LEU A 137 -20.19 -13.69 6.14
N ILE A 138 -20.32 -12.59 5.39
CA ILE A 138 -19.74 -12.47 4.05
C ILE A 138 -18.22 -12.33 4.16
N LEU A 139 -17.49 -12.82 3.15
CA LEU A 139 -16.03 -12.91 3.24
C LEU A 139 -15.33 -11.55 3.30
N LEU A 140 -15.87 -10.52 2.65
CA LEU A 140 -15.26 -9.19 2.69
C LEU A 140 -15.57 -8.40 3.96
N SER A 141 -16.57 -8.79 4.76
CA SER A 141 -16.80 -8.16 6.07
C SER A 141 -15.68 -8.51 7.04
N SER A 142 -15.20 -9.75 7.03
CA SER A 142 -13.92 -10.10 7.64
C SER A 142 -13.26 -11.23 6.88
N PHE A 143 -12.00 -11.05 6.50
CA PHE A 143 -11.25 -12.10 5.81
C PHE A 143 -10.86 -13.25 6.76
N HIS A 144 -10.80 -12.97 8.06
CA HIS A 144 -10.46 -13.92 9.11
C HIS A 144 -11.68 -14.61 9.71
N ALA A 145 -12.83 -13.92 9.75
CA ALA A 145 -14.06 -14.44 10.36
C ALA A 145 -15.14 -14.86 9.35
N GLY A 146 -15.08 -14.34 8.13
CA GLY A 146 -15.95 -14.73 7.04
C GLY A 146 -15.64 -16.16 6.60
N LYS A 147 -16.64 -16.89 6.13
CA LYS A 147 -16.40 -18.24 5.62
C LYS A 147 -15.44 -18.18 4.42
N PRO A 148 -14.25 -18.81 4.49
CA PRO A 148 -13.49 -19.03 3.29
C PRO A 148 -14.28 -19.93 2.32
N TYR A 149 -14.07 -19.73 1.04
CA TYR A 149 -14.64 -20.56 -0.01
C TYR A 149 -14.14 -21.99 0.16
N PHE A 150 -15.02 -22.90 0.58
CA PHE A 150 -14.98 -24.38 0.47
C PHE A 150 -13.70 -25.02 -0.13
N ARG A 151 -12.54 -24.79 0.49
CA ARG A 151 -11.30 -25.53 0.22
C ARG A 151 -10.67 -26.12 1.47
N ASP A 152 -10.94 -25.54 2.63
CA ASP A 152 -10.46 -26.09 3.91
C ASP A 152 -11.63 -26.62 4.73
N LYS A 153 -12.03 -27.87 4.46
CA LYS A 153 -12.92 -28.61 5.35
C LYS A 153 -12.08 -29.49 6.26
N ILE A 154 -11.80 -29.01 7.46
CA ILE A 154 -11.30 -29.85 8.55
C ILE A 154 -12.03 -29.43 9.86
N TYR A 155 -13.10 -30.20 10.14
CA TYR A 155 -13.79 -30.44 11.42
C TYR A 155 -14.76 -29.48 12.12
N ASP A 156 -14.94 -28.20 11.78
CA ASP A 156 -16.03 -27.40 12.40
C ASP A 156 -16.97 -26.73 11.38
N LYS A 157 -18.27 -27.05 11.47
CA LYS A 157 -19.33 -26.64 10.51
C LYS A 157 -20.10 -25.39 10.96
N PHE A 158 -19.69 -24.72 12.03
CA PHE A 158 -20.41 -23.57 12.56
C PHE A 158 -19.93 -22.27 11.91
N ASN A 159 -20.86 -21.35 11.72
CA ASN A 159 -20.62 -20.13 10.95
C ASN A 159 -20.56 -18.97 11.93
N LEU A 160 -19.54 -18.15 11.79
CA LEU A 160 -19.45 -16.93 12.54
C LEU A 160 -20.54 -15.97 12.03
N ASN A 161 -21.25 -15.32 12.96
CA ASN A 161 -22.38 -14.45 12.64
C ASN A 161 -22.27 -13.15 13.43
N LEU A 162 -22.61 -12.03 12.78
CA LEU A 162 -22.98 -10.78 13.43
C LEU A 162 -24.49 -10.68 13.55
N CYS A 163 -24.97 -9.77 14.41
CA CYS A 163 -26.35 -9.30 14.29
C CYS A 163 -26.54 -8.53 12.96
N GLU A 164 -27.77 -8.44 12.48
CA GLU A 164 -28.11 -7.70 11.25
C GLU A 164 -27.53 -6.27 11.26
N ILE A 165 -27.65 -5.55 12.38
CA ILE A 165 -27.17 -4.16 12.50
C ILE A 165 -25.64 -4.07 12.30
N CYS A 166 -24.86 -4.87 13.03
CA CYS A 166 -23.40 -4.89 12.86
C CYS A 166 -22.97 -5.37 11.47
N GLY A 167 -23.70 -6.35 10.90
CA GLY A 167 -23.45 -6.83 9.54
C GLY A 167 -23.66 -5.74 8.49
N TYR A 168 -24.78 -5.02 8.57
CA TYR A 168 -25.06 -3.90 7.68
C TYR A 168 -24.08 -2.74 7.85
N LEU A 169 -23.67 -2.41 9.08
CA LEU A 169 -22.64 -1.40 9.33
C LEU A 169 -21.28 -1.82 8.74
N ALA A 170 -20.88 -3.09 8.89
CA ALA A 170 -19.64 -3.58 8.29
C ALA A 170 -19.65 -3.48 6.75
N VAL A 171 -20.78 -3.83 6.11
CA VAL A 171 -20.95 -3.68 4.65
C VAL A 171 -20.96 -2.20 4.24
N LEU A 172 -21.61 -1.35 5.02
CA LEU A 172 -21.64 0.09 4.78
C LEU A 172 -20.23 0.69 4.88
N GLY A 173 -19.47 0.36 5.92
CA GLY A 173 -18.11 0.83 6.10
C GLY A 173 -17.18 0.34 4.99
N LEU A 174 -17.27 -0.94 4.62
CA LEU A 174 -16.55 -1.52 3.48
C LEU A 174 -16.79 -0.71 2.20
N ASN A 175 -18.05 -0.42 1.87
CA ASN A 175 -18.39 0.29 0.63
C ASN A 175 -18.24 1.82 0.71
N SER A 176 -17.96 2.37 1.89
CA SER A 176 -17.82 3.81 2.10
C SER A 176 -16.37 4.25 2.23
N PHE A 177 -15.49 3.41 2.80
CA PHE A 177 -14.11 3.81 3.12
C PHE A 177 -13.03 2.88 2.56
N CYS A 178 -13.39 1.68 2.07
CA CYS A 178 -12.41 0.81 1.41
C CYS A 178 -12.31 1.11 -0.09
N PHE A 179 -11.08 1.10 -0.61
CA PHE A 179 -10.82 1.30 -2.03
C PHE A 179 -10.87 -0.04 -2.75
N ASN A 180 -11.60 -0.09 -3.88
CA ASN A 180 -11.68 -1.26 -4.73
C ASN A 180 -10.89 -1.00 -6.01
N ILE A 181 -9.67 -1.51 -6.06
CA ILE A 181 -8.72 -1.26 -7.13
C ILE A 181 -8.64 -2.49 -8.05
N GLN A 182 -8.65 -2.29 -9.36
CA GLN A 182 -8.60 -3.35 -10.35
C GLN A 182 -7.18 -3.57 -10.86
N MET A 183 -6.82 -4.84 -11.09
CA MET A 183 -5.58 -5.24 -11.77
C MET A 183 -5.89 -6.25 -12.87
N GLY A 184 -5.09 -6.24 -13.93
CA GLY A 184 -5.24 -7.14 -15.07
C GLY A 184 -6.42 -6.81 -15.97
N GLY A 185 -6.68 -7.70 -16.93
CA GLY A 185 -7.76 -7.57 -17.91
C GLY A 185 -8.42 -8.91 -18.25
N GLY A 186 -9.61 -8.83 -18.84
CA GLY A 186 -10.37 -10.00 -19.31
C GLY A 186 -10.60 -11.06 -18.22
N LYS A 187 -10.25 -12.31 -18.52
CA LYS A 187 -10.43 -13.47 -17.61
C LYS A 187 -9.51 -13.44 -16.39
N ASN A 188 -8.44 -12.66 -16.43
CA ASN A 188 -7.45 -12.57 -15.35
C ASN A 188 -7.69 -11.35 -14.45
N LYS A 189 -8.84 -10.70 -14.56
CA LYS A 189 -9.18 -9.52 -13.77
C LYS A 189 -9.18 -9.86 -12.27
N LYS A 190 -8.39 -9.12 -11.51
CA LYS A 190 -8.33 -9.18 -10.05
C LYS A 190 -8.74 -7.85 -9.45
N TYR A 191 -9.13 -7.89 -8.18
CA TYR A 191 -9.52 -6.75 -7.39
C TYR A 191 -8.71 -6.75 -6.10
N VAL A 192 -8.21 -5.60 -5.70
CA VAL A 192 -7.56 -5.40 -4.42
C VAL A 192 -8.45 -4.50 -3.60
N ILE A 193 -8.96 -5.05 -2.49
CA ILE A 193 -9.67 -4.28 -1.48
C ILE A 193 -8.62 -3.70 -0.53
N VAL A 194 -8.51 -2.37 -0.52
CA VAL A 194 -7.62 -1.62 0.37
C VAL A 194 -8.45 -1.06 1.50
N LEU A 195 -8.19 -1.52 2.71
CA LEU A 195 -8.84 -1.04 3.94
C LEU A 195 -7.86 -0.14 4.71
N PRO A 196 -8.13 1.18 4.79
CA PRO A 196 -7.37 2.09 5.63
C PRO A 196 -7.52 1.76 7.11
N LEU A 197 -6.39 1.55 7.78
CA LEU A 197 -6.28 1.30 9.21
C LEU A 197 -5.59 2.51 9.86
N PRO A 198 -6.32 3.34 10.62
CA PRO A 198 -5.74 4.52 11.23
C PRO A 198 -4.99 4.18 12.52
N ASN A 199 -3.76 4.69 12.66
CA ASN A 199 -3.01 4.62 13.92
C ASN A 199 -3.26 5.83 14.83
N LYS A 200 -3.88 6.89 14.30
CA LYS A 200 -4.24 8.11 15.03
C LYS A 200 -5.74 8.33 14.97
N LYS A 201 -6.22 9.27 15.79
CA LYS A 201 -7.60 9.75 15.73
C LYS A 201 -7.90 10.30 14.32
N LEU A 202 -9.03 9.89 13.76
CA LEU A 202 -9.61 10.49 12.56
C LEU A 202 -10.73 11.45 12.95
N GLU A 203 -10.62 12.70 12.53
CA GLU A 203 -11.68 13.70 12.65
C GLU A 203 -12.71 13.56 11.52
N THR A 204 -13.84 14.28 11.64
CA THR A 204 -14.89 14.25 10.62
C THR A 204 -14.39 14.65 9.24
N LYS A 205 -13.51 15.65 9.16
CA LYS A 205 -12.90 16.10 7.89
C LYS A 205 -12.06 14.99 7.23
N ASP A 206 -11.33 14.21 8.04
CA ASP A 206 -10.49 13.12 7.56
C ASP A 206 -11.36 11.97 7.03
N LEU A 207 -12.46 11.68 7.72
CA LEU A 207 -13.45 10.70 7.29
C LEU A 207 -14.16 11.13 5.99
N GLN A 208 -14.53 12.41 5.87
CA GLN A 208 -15.11 12.95 4.64
C GLN A 208 -14.12 12.86 3.46
N LEU A 209 -12.83 13.11 3.73
CA LEU A 209 -11.77 12.96 2.73
C LEU A 209 -11.62 11.51 2.28
N LEU A 210 -11.54 10.55 3.21
CA LEU A 210 -11.46 9.11 2.89
C LEU A 210 -12.70 8.63 2.12
N LEU A 211 -13.87 9.13 2.49
CA LEU A 211 -15.12 8.84 1.79
C LEU A 211 -15.13 9.38 0.35
N ALA A 212 -14.62 10.60 0.14
CA ALA A 212 -14.48 11.18 -1.19
C ALA A 212 -13.46 10.39 -2.05
N LEU A 213 -12.30 10.07 -1.47
CA LEU A 213 -11.29 9.22 -2.11
C LEU A 213 -11.86 7.87 -2.54
N GLN A 214 -12.70 7.25 -1.69
CA GLN A 214 -13.32 5.98 -2.01
C GLN A 214 -14.10 6.03 -3.33
N LYS A 215 -14.81 7.14 -3.58
CA LYS A 215 -15.56 7.33 -4.84
C LYS A 215 -14.64 7.50 -6.04
N THR A 216 -13.57 8.26 -5.89
CA THR A 216 -12.56 8.47 -6.95
C THR A 216 -11.83 7.18 -7.30
N LEU A 217 -11.51 6.35 -6.31
CA LEU A 217 -10.75 5.12 -6.46
C LEU A 217 -11.63 3.90 -6.73
N HIS A 218 -12.95 4.04 -6.77
CA HIS A 218 -13.85 2.92 -6.99
C HIS A 218 -13.67 2.38 -8.42
N ASN A 219 -13.29 1.10 -8.52
CA ASN A 219 -13.00 0.43 -9.79
C ASN A 219 -11.84 1.05 -10.58
N PHE A 220 -10.95 1.79 -9.91
CA PHE A 220 -9.75 2.35 -10.53
C PHE A 220 -8.86 1.24 -11.07
N TRP A 221 -8.45 1.32 -12.34
CA TRP A 221 -7.53 0.37 -12.93
C TRP A 221 -6.08 0.79 -12.66
N LEU A 222 -5.33 -0.06 -11.96
CA LEU A 222 -3.96 0.24 -11.57
C LEU A 222 -2.94 -0.10 -12.66
N SER A 223 -2.93 -1.37 -13.06
CA SER A 223 -1.94 -1.96 -13.96
C SER A 223 -2.40 -3.35 -14.42
N ASP A 224 -1.60 -4.01 -15.26
CA ASP A 224 -1.69 -5.46 -15.40
C ASP A 224 -1.31 -6.17 -14.07
N ILE A 225 -1.49 -7.48 -13.99
CA ILE A 225 -1.30 -8.25 -12.76
C ILE A 225 0.14 -8.11 -12.25
N GLN A 226 0.26 -7.71 -10.99
CA GLN A 226 1.49 -7.70 -10.22
C GLN A 226 1.29 -8.40 -8.87
N PRO A 227 2.37 -8.84 -8.20
CA PRO A 227 2.29 -9.40 -6.85
C PRO A 227 1.65 -8.42 -5.86
N LEU A 228 0.90 -8.93 -4.87
CA LEU A 228 0.26 -8.08 -3.86
C LEU A 228 1.28 -7.25 -3.07
N LYS A 229 2.50 -7.77 -2.88
CA LYS A 229 3.58 -7.06 -2.18
C LYS A 229 3.95 -5.73 -2.84
N THR A 230 3.91 -5.62 -4.17
CA THR A 230 4.28 -4.39 -4.90
C THR A 230 3.10 -3.44 -5.13
N PHE A 231 1.91 -3.81 -4.66
CA PHE A 231 0.68 -3.10 -4.97
C PHE A 231 0.64 -1.68 -4.39
N ILE A 232 1.07 -1.49 -3.14
CA ILE A 232 0.97 -0.18 -2.46
C ILE A 232 1.80 0.88 -3.14
N ILE A 233 3.07 0.60 -3.40
CA ILE A 233 3.95 1.55 -4.09
C ILE A 233 3.40 1.90 -5.48
N GLY A 234 2.79 0.92 -6.15
CA GLY A 234 2.12 1.14 -7.43
C GLY A 234 0.90 2.07 -7.32
N LEU A 235 0.01 1.81 -6.35
CA LEU A 235 -1.19 2.61 -6.10
C LEU A 235 -0.82 4.06 -5.78
N LEU A 236 0.15 4.26 -4.89
CA LEU A 236 0.61 5.59 -4.49
C LEU A 236 1.26 6.32 -5.67
N ALA A 237 2.07 5.65 -6.50
CA ALA A 237 2.66 6.28 -7.68
C ALA A 237 1.64 6.71 -8.74
N LYS A 238 0.53 5.98 -8.88
CA LYS A 238 -0.56 6.31 -9.81
C LYS A 238 -1.49 7.38 -9.25
N VAL A 239 -1.58 7.48 -7.94
CA VAL A 239 -2.40 8.48 -7.23
C VAL A 239 -1.53 9.17 -6.17
N PRO A 240 -0.60 10.05 -6.56
CA PRO A 240 0.38 10.63 -5.62
C PRO A 240 -0.27 11.37 -4.45
N SER A 241 -1.43 12.01 -4.65
CA SER A 241 -2.19 12.69 -3.59
C SER A 241 -2.67 11.74 -2.48
N LEU A 242 -2.77 10.44 -2.73
CA LEU A 242 -3.05 9.47 -1.67
C LEU A 242 -1.87 9.35 -0.70
N SER A 243 -0.64 9.64 -1.14
CA SER A 243 0.56 9.60 -0.29
C SER A 243 0.50 10.67 0.80
N ASP A 244 0.07 11.88 0.45
CA ASP A 244 -0.09 12.98 1.41
C ASP A 244 -1.11 12.58 2.50
N ILE A 245 -2.22 11.97 2.08
CA ILE A 245 -3.28 11.51 2.98
C ILE A 245 -2.81 10.36 3.89
N VAL A 246 -2.01 9.43 3.36
CA VAL A 246 -1.40 8.36 4.16
C VAL A 246 -0.44 8.94 5.20
N ASN A 247 0.37 9.92 4.83
CA ASN A 247 1.33 10.58 5.72
C ASN A 247 0.60 11.37 6.82
N ASP A 248 -0.38 12.20 6.45
CA ASP A 248 -1.11 13.05 7.39
C ASP A 248 -1.91 12.22 8.41
N LEU A 249 -2.62 11.19 7.91
CA LEU A 249 -3.51 10.37 8.73
C LEU A 249 -2.81 9.15 9.34
N GLN A 250 -1.52 8.92 9.01
CA GLN A 250 -0.71 7.80 9.49
C GLN A 250 -1.41 6.44 9.26
N LEU A 251 -1.74 6.18 8.00
CA LEU A 251 -2.55 5.03 7.61
C LEU A 251 -1.70 3.79 7.33
N TYR A 252 -2.13 2.68 7.89
CA TYR A 252 -1.73 1.34 7.47
C TYR A 252 -2.79 0.82 6.51
N PHE A 253 -2.43 -0.16 5.69
CA PHE A 253 -3.37 -0.78 4.77
C PHE A 253 -3.50 -2.28 5.02
N HIS A 254 -4.73 -2.73 5.26
CA HIS A 254 -5.07 -4.13 5.10
C HIS A 254 -5.51 -4.36 3.65
N LEU A 255 -4.76 -5.20 2.95
CA LEU A 255 -4.94 -5.54 1.56
C LEU A 255 -5.58 -6.91 1.43
N SER A 256 -6.47 -7.04 0.45
CA SER A 256 -7.04 -8.33 0.10
C SER A 256 -7.18 -8.45 -1.40
N LEU A 257 -6.39 -9.36 -1.96
CA LEU A 257 -6.45 -9.71 -3.37
C LEU A 257 -7.57 -10.71 -3.57
N VAL A 258 -8.53 -10.33 -4.40
CA VAL A 258 -9.69 -11.14 -4.72
C VAL A 258 -9.90 -11.28 -6.22
N SER A 259 -10.41 -12.42 -6.64
CA SER A 259 -10.81 -12.69 -8.02
C SER A 259 -12.23 -13.26 -8.06
N LYS A 260 -12.74 -13.46 -9.27
CA LYS A 260 -14.01 -14.15 -9.52
C LYS A 260 -13.74 -15.49 -10.15
N ASP A 261 -14.30 -16.55 -9.59
CA ASP A 261 -14.24 -17.88 -10.20
C ASP A 261 -15.21 -17.98 -11.41
N ARG A 262 -15.24 -19.14 -12.08
CA ARG A 262 -16.10 -19.38 -13.25
C ARG A 262 -17.60 -19.31 -12.94
N ARG A 263 -18.00 -19.41 -11.66
CA ARG A 263 -19.38 -19.34 -11.19
C ARG A 263 -19.76 -17.93 -10.71
N GLY A 264 -18.82 -16.99 -10.75
CA GLY A 264 -19.00 -15.62 -10.25
C GLY A 264 -18.87 -15.52 -8.72
N ASP A 265 -18.43 -16.58 -8.05
CA ASP A 265 -18.09 -16.54 -6.64
C ASP A 265 -16.77 -15.76 -6.49
N THR A 266 -16.67 -14.91 -5.47
CA THR A 266 -15.38 -14.28 -5.15
C THR A 266 -14.40 -15.35 -4.67
N VAL A 267 -13.10 -15.12 -4.77
CA VAL A 267 -12.07 -15.95 -4.14
C VAL A 267 -11.07 -14.98 -3.53
N VAL A 268 -10.71 -15.17 -2.26
CA VAL A 268 -9.60 -14.44 -1.65
C VAL A 268 -8.33 -15.24 -1.91
N GLU A 269 -7.42 -14.64 -2.66
CA GLU A 269 -6.17 -15.29 -3.04
C GLU A 269 -5.08 -15.01 -2.01
N GLN A 270 -4.98 -13.76 -1.56
CA GLN A 270 -3.95 -13.29 -0.64
C GLN A 270 -4.48 -12.16 0.24
N THR A 271 -3.94 -12.06 1.44
CA THR A 271 -4.15 -10.91 2.34
C THR A 271 -2.80 -10.44 2.87
N ALA A 272 -2.69 -9.15 3.17
CA ALA A 272 -1.48 -8.57 3.75
C ALA A 272 -1.84 -7.33 4.59
N ILE A 273 -1.11 -7.09 5.67
CA ILE A 273 -1.12 -5.80 6.36
C ILE A 273 0.20 -5.13 6.01
N VAL A 274 0.14 -3.92 5.49
CA VAL A 274 1.30 -3.17 5.00
C VAL A 274 1.35 -1.82 5.69
N ASN A 275 2.51 -1.47 6.22
CA ASN A 275 2.79 -0.09 6.62
C ASN A 275 2.98 0.74 5.34
N ALA A 276 2.02 1.62 5.04
CA ALA A 276 2.04 2.40 3.81
C ALA A 276 2.99 3.61 3.89
N ILE A 277 3.41 4.00 5.10
CA ILE A 277 4.15 5.25 5.38
C ILE A 277 5.49 5.34 4.62
N PRO A 278 6.38 4.32 4.63
CA PRO A 278 7.65 4.43 3.90
C PRO A 278 7.46 4.60 2.39
N PHE A 279 6.39 4.04 1.84
CA PHE A 279 6.05 4.17 0.43
C PHE A 279 5.49 5.55 0.11
N SER A 280 4.64 6.11 0.97
CA SER A 280 4.08 7.46 0.78
C SER A 280 5.15 8.54 0.96
N GLU A 281 6.07 8.41 1.91
CA GLU A 281 7.23 9.30 2.04
C GLU A 281 8.07 9.32 0.75
N PHE A 282 8.36 8.15 0.19
CA PHE A 282 9.08 8.06 -1.09
C PHE A 282 8.34 8.74 -2.23
N ILE A 283 7.05 8.46 -2.40
CA ILE A 283 6.26 8.98 -3.53
C ILE A 283 6.03 10.50 -3.42
N SER A 284 5.73 11.00 -2.22
CA SER A 284 5.49 12.43 -1.96
C SER A 284 6.76 13.29 -2.03
N ASN A 285 7.95 12.70 -1.81
CA ASN A 285 9.20 13.44 -1.84
C ASN A 285 9.51 14.07 -3.20
N SER A 286 9.14 13.41 -4.31
CA SER A 286 9.43 13.91 -5.65
C SER A 286 8.55 13.29 -6.73
N SER A 287 8.15 14.09 -7.71
CA SER A 287 7.46 13.61 -8.93
C SER A 287 8.32 12.60 -9.72
N TYR A 288 9.65 12.69 -9.62
CA TYR A 288 10.58 11.73 -10.23
C TYR A 288 10.45 10.33 -9.61
N ASN A 289 10.19 10.22 -8.30
CA ASN A 289 9.96 8.95 -7.63
C ASN A 289 8.68 8.29 -8.17
N SER A 290 7.61 9.07 -8.31
CA SER A 290 6.36 8.62 -8.95
C SER A 290 6.60 8.19 -10.39
N ALA A 291 7.38 8.94 -11.17
CA ALA A 291 7.70 8.60 -12.55
C ALA A 291 8.51 7.30 -12.67
N THR A 292 9.48 7.07 -11.79
CA THR A 292 10.25 5.82 -11.71
C THR A 292 9.32 4.62 -11.52
N ILE A 293 8.39 4.69 -10.56
CA ILE A 293 7.47 3.57 -10.31
C ILE A 293 6.44 3.41 -11.44
N ASN A 294 5.91 4.51 -11.98
CA ASN A 294 4.99 4.45 -13.12
C ASN A 294 5.62 3.76 -14.34
N LYS A 295 6.92 4.00 -14.59
CA LYS A 295 7.66 3.32 -15.66
C LYS A 295 7.75 1.80 -15.43
N LEU A 296 7.91 1.39 -14.16
CA LEU A 296 7.95 -0.02 -13.78
C LEU A 296 6.58 -0.71 -13.82
N LEU A 297 5.49 -0.01 -13.48
CA LEU A 297 4.13 -0.53 -13.60
C LEU A 297 3.72 -0.80 -15.05
N GLY A 298 4.37 -0.14 -16.00
CA GLY A 298 4.07 -0.27 -17.43
C GLY A 298 2.73 0.37 -17.81
N SER A 299 2.09 -0.20 -18.82
CA SER A 299 0.83 0.28 -19.38
C SER A 299 -0.04 -0.89 -19.84
N SER A 300 -1.21 -0.63 -20.43
CA SER A 300 -2.02 -1.70 -21.05
C SER A 300 -1.31 -2.49 -22.15
N LYS A 301 -0.23 -1.94 -22.72
CA LYS A 301 0.59 -2.59 -23.77
C LYS A 301 1.94 -3.12 -23.26
N VAL A 302 2.38 -2.69 -22.09
CA VAL A 302 3.72 -2.99 -21.57
C VAL A 302 3.55 -3.63 -20.19
N LEU A 303 3.98 -4.88 -20.08
CA LEU A 303 3.89 -5.65 -18.84
C LEU A 303 4.69 -4.97 -17.71
N PRO A 304 4.22 -5.08 -16.45
CA PRO A 304 4.95 -4.60 -15.29
C PRO A 304 6.34 -5.26 -15.16
N LYS A 305 7.32 -4.48 -14.72
CA LYS A 305 8.70 -4.88 -14.45
C LYS A 305 8.81 -5.40 -13.03
N VAL A 306 8.29 -6.62 -12.83
CA VAL A 306 8.03 -7.20 -11.50
C VAL A 306 9.31 -7.34 -10.66
N ALA A 307 10.45 -7.68 -11.26
CA ALA A 307 11.69 -7.85 -10.50
C ALA A 307 12.15 -6.52 -9.87
N SER A 308 12.21 -5.44 -10.66
CA SER A 308 12.52 -4.11 -10.12
C SER A 308 11.48 -3.63 -9.10
N LEU A 309 10.18 -3.87 -9.33
CA LEU A 309 9.12 -3.51 -8.37
C LEU A 309 9.29 -4.22 -7.02
N ILE A 310 9.66 -5.50 -7.02
CA ILE A 310 9.92 -6.25 -5.79
C ILE A 310 11.12 -5.65 -5.06
N GLU A 311 12.22 -5.36 -5.76
CA GLU A 311 13.41 -4.83 -5.12
C GLU A 311 13.18 -3.43 -4.54
N ILE A 312 12.55 -2.50 -5.27
CA ILE A 312 12.22 -1.18 -4.71
C ILE A 312 11.27 -1.27 -3.52
N THR A 313 10.33 -2.21 -3.55
CA THR A 313 9.44 -2.44 -2.41
C THR A 313 10.24 -2.91 -1.19
N ASN A 314 11.15 -3.88 -1.36
CA ASN A 314 12.00 -4.39 -0.28
C ASN A 314 12.94 -3.31 0.28
N ILE A 315 13.47 -2.44 -0.58
CA ILE A 315 14.33 -1.31 -0.18
C ILE A 315 13.56 -0.37 0.74
N LEU A 316 12.35 0.04 0.35
CA LEU A 316 11.55 0.98 1.13
C LEU A 316 11.02 0.36 2.43
N GLU A 317 10.62 -0.92 2.38
CA GLU A 317 10.06 -1.62 3.54
C GLU A 317 11.12 -1.99 4.58
N HIS A 318 12.29 -2.44 4.15
CA HIS A 318 13.31 -3.03 5.02
C HIS A 318 14.61 -2.22 5.11
N ARG A 319 14.77 -1.17 4.32
CA ARG A 319 15.97 -0.31 4.26
C ARG A 319 17.28 -1.08 4.02
N LYS A 320 17.24 -2.16 3.24
CA LYS A 320 18.41 -3.01 2.95
C LYS A 320 19.25 -2.47 1.77
N ARG A 321 20.55 -2.30 1.99
CA ARG A 321 21.52 -1.78 1.00
C ARG A 321 21.71 -2.69 -0.22
N ASP A 322 21.79 -4.00 -0.03
CA ASP A 322 22.03 -4.96 -1.12
C ASP A 322 20.92 -4.91 -2.19
N ASN A 323 19.67 -4.73 -1.73
CA ASN A 323 18.52 -4.60 -2.62
C ASN A 323 18.64 -3.36 -3.51
N LEU A 324 19.24 -2.26 -3.03
CA LEU A 324 19.40 -1.00 -3.77
C LEU A 324 20.31 -1.17 -4.99
N LEU A 325 21.45 -1.84 -4.84
CA LEU A 325 22.37 -2.09 -5.94
C LEU A 325 21.77 -3.05 -6.97
N LYS A 326 21.03 -4.06 -6.51
CA LYS A 326 20.28 -4.97 -7.38
C LYS A 326 19.15 -4.25 -8.13
N PHE A 327 18.41 -3.37 -7.44
CA PHE A 327 17.34 -2.58 -8.05
C PHE A 327 17.86 -1.69 -9.17
N ALA A 328 18.93 -0.92 -8.95
CA ALA A 328 19.47 -0.02 -9.98
C ALA A 328 19.90 -0.78 -11.24
N ARG A 329 20.52 -1.95 -11.05
CA ARG A 329 20.91 -2.86 -12.13
C ARG A 329 19.72 -3.42 -12.91
N LEU A 330 18.67 -3.88 -12.21
CA LEU A 330 17.45 -4.40 -12.84
C LEU A 330 16.68 -3.28 -13.55
N TYR A 331 16.59 -2.10 -12.94
CA TYR A 331 15.86 -0.96 -13.47
C TYR A 331 16.37 -0.58 -14.86
N ILE A 332 17.69 -0.45 -15.04
CA ILE A 332 18.24 -0.10 -16.35
C ILE A 332 18.06 -1.22 -17.38
N GLN A 333 18.15 -2.50 -16.97
CA GLN A 333 17.90 -3.63 -17.87
C GLN A 333 16.45 -3.70 -18.35
N GLU A 334 15.51 -3.46 -17.43
CA GLU A 334 14.09 -3.63 -17.69
C GLU A 334 13.47 -2.40 -18.37
N THR A 335 14.06 -1.21 -18.20
CA THR A 335 13.52 0.07 -18.69
C THR A 335 14.39 0.78 -19.73
N SER A 336 15.60 0.29 -19.99
CA SER A 336 16.61 0.92 -20.86
C SER A 336 16.88 2.39 -20.49
N SER A 337 16.84 2.72 -19.20
CA SER A 337 16.89 4.09 -18.70
C SER A 337 17.62 4.17 -17.39
N PHE A 338 18.31 5.28 -17.18
CA PHE A 338 18.92 5.60 -15.89
C PHE A 338 17.87 6.08 -14.89
N LEU A 339 18.20 6.00 -13.61
CA LEU A 339 17.40 6.58 -12.53
C LEU A 339 17.47 8.11 -12.60
N TYR A 340 16.40 8.79 -12.20
CA TYR A 340 16.46 10.23 -12.01
C TYR A 340 17.43 10.57 -10.86
N PRO A 341 18.22 11.65 -10.96
CA PRO A 341 19.17 12.04 -9.92
C PRO A 341 18.50 12.24 -8.56
N GLU A 342 17.28 12.80 -8.55
CA GLU A 342 16.46 13.01 -7.36
C GLU A 342 16.07 11.69 -6.71
N THR A 343 15.65 10.71 -7.52
CA THR A 343 15.34 9.35 -7.04
C THR A 343 16.57 8.68 -6.45
N ALA A 344 17.71 8.74 -7.15
CA ALA A 344 18.97 8.19 -6.68
C ALA A 344 19.40 8.83 -5.35
N LYS A 345 19.31 10.16 -5.25
CA LYS A 345 19.65 10.92 -4.03
C LYS A 345 18.75 10.54 -2.86
N TYR A 346 17.43 10.41 -3.07
CA TYR A 346 16.51 9.98 -2.02
C TYR A 346 16.87 8.57 -1.52
N LEU A 347 17.10 7.62 -2.42
CA LEU A 347 17.45 6.24 -2.05
C LEU A 347 18.75 6.19 -1.25
N LEU A 348 19.78 6.95 -1.66
CA LEU A 348 21.06 7.02 -0.95
C LEU A 348 20.96 7.70 0.42
N LYS A 349 20.27 8.84 0.50
CA LYS A 349 20.25 9.68 1.69
C LYS A 349 19.18 9.26 2.69
N GLU A 350 17.94 9.11 2.26
CA GLU A 350 16.80 8.93 3.16
C GLU A 350 16.54 7.44 3.47
N VAL A 351 16.86 6.54 2.53
CA VAL A 351 16.60 5.10 2.72
C VAL A 351 17.79 4.35 3.30
N VAL A 352 18.97 4.42 2.67
CA VAL A 352 20.17 3.72 3.16
C VAL A 352 21.08 4.56 4.06
N MET A 353 20.69 5.82 4.30
CA MET A 353 21.29 6.73 5.28
C MET A 353 22.79 6.97 5.08
N ILE A 354 23.22 7.16 3.82
CA ILE A 354 24.60 7.53 3.51
C ILE A 354 24.79 9.03 3.73
N ASP A 355 25.92 9.42 4.34
CA ASP A 355 26.27 10.82 4.56
C ASP A 355 26.31 11.60 3.23
N SER A 356 25.63 12.74 3.22
CA SER A 356 25.68 13.75 2.16
C SER A 356 27.10 14.08 1.68
N LYS A 357 28.10 14.08 2.57
CA LYS A 357 29.51 14.32 2.23
C LYS A 357 30.07 13.30 1.24
N ILE A 358 29.62 12.05 1.32
CA ILE A 358 30.01 10.99 0.37
C ILE A 358 29.23 11.17 -0.94
N ILE A 359 27.90 11.32 -0.85
CA ILE A 359 27.00 11.43 -2.02
C ILE A 359 27.36 12.64 -2.90
N GLU A 360 27.71 13.76 -2.27
CA GLU A 360 27.95 15.02 -2.97
C GLU A 360 29.43 15.22 -3.35
N ASN A 361 30.32 14.32 -2.95
CA ASN A 361 31.76 14.41 -3.21
C ASN A 361 32.06 14.50 -4.72
N PRO A 362 32.78 15.55 -5.17
CA PRO A 362 33.10 15.74 -6.59
C PRO A 362 33.90 14.57 -7.20
N ALA A 363 34.86 14.01 -6.47
CA ALA A 363 35.67 12.90 -6.96
C ALA A 363 34.83 11.65 -7.18
N LEU A 364 33.89 11.36 -6.27
CA LEU A 364 32.97 10.23 -6.42
C LEU A 364 32.08 10.40 -7.65
N LYS A 365 31.56 11.60 -7.89
CA LYS A 365 30.76 11.93 -9.10
C LYS A 365 31.59 11.82 -10.38
N SER A 366 32.84 12.27 -10.34
CA SER A 366 33.81 12.18 -11.44
C SER A 366 34.02 10.71 -11.85
N LEU A 367 34.30 9.81 -10.91
CA LEU A 367 34.41 8.38 -11.20
C LEU A 367 33.07 7.74 -11.61
N ALA A 368 31.96 8.16 -11.00
CA ALA A 368 30.62 7.70 -11.39
C ALA A 368 30.30 8.03 -12.86
N ARG A 369 30.76 9.18 -13.37
CA ARG A 369 30.63 9.58 -14.79
C ARG A 369 31.36 8.61 -15.72
N THR A 370 32.58 8.22 -15.36
CA THR A 370 33.34 7.19 -16.10
C THR A 370 32.63 5.84 -16.07
N LEU A 371 32.16 5.39 -14.89
CA LEU A 371 31.43 4.12 -14.78
C LEU A 371 30.11 4.14 -15.56
N ARG A 372 29.39 5.28 -15.55
CA ARG A 372 28.16 5.50 -16.31
C ARG A 372 28.36 5.31 -17.81
N TYR A 373 29.48 5.78 -18.37
CA TYR A 373 29.82 5.56 -19.77
C TYR A 373 29.86 4.05 -20.10
N PHE A 374 30.54 3.23 -19.28
CA PHE A 374 30.56 1.77 -19.50
C PHE A 374 29.19 1.12 -19.35
N ILE A 375 28.36 1.63 -18.45
CA ILE A 375 26.97 1.19 -18.28
C ILE A 375 26.14 1.51 -19.54
N ARG A 376 26.31 2.69 -20.16
CA ARG A 376 25.66 3.06 -21.44
C ARG A 376 26.05 2.07 -22.55
N GLU A 377 27.32 1.69 -22.58
CA GLU A 377 27.87 0.65 -23.48
C GLU A 377 27.48 -0.79 -23.10
N ARG A 378 26.58 -0.97 -22.12
CA ARG A 378 26.12 -2.27 -21.61
C ARG A 378 27.24 -3.16 -21.06
N LYS A 379 28.41 -2.59 -20.75
CA LYS A 379 29.52 -3.25 -20.05
C LYS A 379 29.32 -3.19 -18.54
N TYR A 380 28.36 -3.97 -18.05
CA TYR A 380 27.96 -3.95 -16.65
C TYR A 380 28.94 -4.67 -15.70
N SER A 381 29.92 -5.43 -16.22
CA SER A 381 30.89 -6.18 -15.40
C SER A 381 31.59 -5.28 -14.40
N TYR A 382 32.03 -4.08 -14.78
CA TYR A 382 32.67 -3.15 -13.85
C TYR A 382 31.76 -2.76 -12.68
N ALA A 383 30.49 -2.48 -12.94
CA ALA A 383 29.53 -2.13 -11.88
C ALA A 383 29.20 -3.34 -11.00
N ASP A 384 29.08 -4.53 -11.59
CA ASP A 384 28.81 -5.78 -10.88
C ASP A 384 30.01 -6.21 -10.01
N ASP A 385 31.23 -6.06 -10.51
CA ASP A 385 32.49 -6.34 -9.79
C ASP A 385 32.66 -5.37 -8.61
N ILE A 386 32.45 -4.06 -8.84
CA ILE A 386 32.45 -3.06 -7.76
C ILE A 386 31.40 -3.40 -6.70
N ARG A 387 30.18 -3.75 -7.10
CA ARG A 387 29.09 -4.13 -6.17
C ARG A 387 29.49 -5.29 -5.26
N ASN A 388 30.14 -6.31 -5.84
CA ASN A 388 30.48 -7.56 -5.14
C ASN A 388 31.81 -7.46 -4.37
N ALA A 389 32.59 -6.39 -4.56
CA ALA A 389 33.86 -6.17 -3.89
C ALA A 389 33.68 -6.12 -2.36
N ARG A 390 34.66 -6.70 -1.65
CA ARG A 390 34.71 -6.75 -0.20
C ARG A 390 35.80 -5.80 0.29
N LYS A 391 35.60 -5.21 1.46
CA LYS A 391 36.57 -4.26 2.06
C LYS A 391 37.98 -4.86 2.20
N GLU A 392 38.08 -6.15 2.48
CA GLU A 392 39.37 -6.84 2.67
C GLU A 392 39.98 -7.36 1.37
N SER A 393 39.26 -7.32 0.24
CA SER A 393 39.79 -7.68 -1.06
C SER A 393 40.31 -6.46 -1.81
N ARG A 394 41.26 -6.67 -2.72
CA ARG A 394 41.73 -5.63 -3.66
C ARG A 394 40.82 -5.48 -4.87
N ASP A 395 39.66 -6.15 -4.88
CA ASP A 395 38.78 -6.22 -6.04
C ASP A 395 38.24 -4.84 -6.42
N PHE A 396 38.01 -3.97 -5.44
CA PHE A 396 37.51 -2.61 -5.67
C PHE A 396 38.54 -1.77 -6.43
N GLU A 397 39.78 -1.73 -5.93
CA GLU A 397 40.90 -1.01 -6.54
C GLU A 397 41.27 -1.59 -7.90
N ASP A 398 41.37 -2.91 -8.00
CA ASP A 398 41.73 -3.60 -9.24
C ASP A 398 40.69 -3.38 -10.33
N THR A 399 39.40 -3.36 -9.98
CA THR A 399 38.31 -3.09 -10.91
C THR A 399 38.34 -1.64 -11.40
N ILE A 400 38.55 -0.67 -10.50
CA ILE A 400 38.69 0.73 -10.88
C ILE A 400 39.92 0.91 -11.78
N ALA A 401 41.06 0.31 -11.45
CA ALA A 401 42.27 0.41 -12.25
C ALA A 401 42.08 -0.19 -13.66
N LYS A 402 41.43 -1.36 -13.78
CA LYS A 402 41.08 -1.97 -15.08
C LYS A 402 40.15 -1.07 -15.89
N MET A 403 39.11 -0.53 -15.24
CA MET A 403 38.14 0.38 -15.87
C MET A 403 38.82 1.64 -16.41
N LEU A 404 39.71 2.27 -15.64
CA LEU A 404 40.43 3.48 -16.06
C LEU A 404 41.43 3.18 -17.19
N ARG A 405 42.09 2.02 -17.19
CA ARG A 405 42.95 1.60 -18.30
C ARG A 405 42.15 1.44 -19.59
N GLU A 406 41.00 0.75 -19.54
CA GLU A 406 40.12 0.66 -20.71
C GLU A 406 39.63 2.06 -21.12
N GLY A 407 39.26 2.90 -20.16
CA GLY A 407 38.80 4.26 -20.45
C GLY A 407 39.85 5.12 -21.18
N ARG A 408 41.13 4.99 -20.84
CA ARG A 408 42.24 5.65 -21.58
C ARG A 408 42.31 5.17 -23.03
N LEU A 409 42.18 3.86 -23.27
CA LEU A 409 42.16 3.30 -24.63
C LEU A 409 40.97 3.85 -25.44
N ARG A 410 39.79 4.02 -24.84
CA ARG A 410 38.63 4.62 -25.50
C ARG A 410 38.86 6.08 -25.85
N LEU A 411 39.51 6.83 -24.96
CA LEU A 411 39.88 8.22 -25.23
C LEU A 411 40.88 8.33 -26.40
N GLU A 412 41.87 7.42 -26.47
CA GLU A 412 42.80 7.32 -27.61
C GLU A 412 42.09 6.96 -28.92
N GLN A 413 41.00 6.19 -28.84
CA GLN A 413 40.10 5.88 -29.95
C GLN A 413 39.13 7.03 -30.30
N LYS A 414 39.31 8.21 -29.69
CA LYS A 414 38.47 9.40 -29.87
C LYS A 414 37.01 9.22 -29.42
N GLU A 415 36.75 8.26 -28.54
CA GLU A 415 35.45 8.17 -27.88
C GLU A 415 35.31 9.24 -26.79
N LYS A 416 34.09 9.76 -26.62
CA LYS A 416 33.78 10.77 -25.61
C LYS A 416 33.60 10.10 -24.24
N ILE A 417 34.71 9.96 -23.51
CA ILE A 417 34.74 9.42 -22.14
C ILE A 417 35.41 10.39 -21.18
N HIS A 418 34.80 10.58 -20.01
CA HIS A 418 35.40 11.30 -18.88
C HIS A 418 36.36 10.40 -18.10
N LEU A 419 37.52 10.92 -17.72
CA LEU A 419 38.46 10.24 -16.82
C LEU A 419 38.74 11.12 -15.59
N PRO A 420 38.63 10.57 -14.37
CA PRO A 420 39.00 11.29 -13.16
C PRO A 420 40.51 11.53 -13.10
N THR A 421 40.89 12.59 -12.41
CA THR A 421 42.27 12.94 -12.08
C THR A 421 42.85 12.03 -10.99
N ASP A 422 44.17 11.96 -10.89
CA ASP A 422 44.83 11.14 -9.86
C ASP A 422 44.47 11.58 -8.43
N GLU A 423 44.27 12.88 -8.20
CA GLU A 423 43.84 13.40 -6.89
C GLU A 423 42.40 13.01 -6.56
N GLU A 424 41.50 12.98 -7.55
CA GLU A 424 40.15 12.46 -7.36
C GLU A 424 40.17 10.96 -7.02
N ILE A 425 41.02 10.17 -7.68
CA ILE A 425 41.16 8.75 -7.36
C ILE A 425 41.69 8.53 -5.93
N LYS A 426 42.69 9.30 -5.50
CA LYS A 426 43.17 9.27 -4.10
C LYS A 426 42.07 9.60 -3.10
N GLU A 427 41.26 10.61 -3.41
CA GLU A 427 40.12 11.00 -2.56
C GLU A 427 39.08 9.89 -2.44
N ILE A 428 38.76 9.18 -3.54
CA ILE A 428 37.81 8.06 -3.52
C ILE A 428 38.31 6.93 -2.63
N PHE A 429 39.59 6.57 -2.71
CA PHE A 429 40.17 5.57 -1.81
C PHE A 429 40.21 6.04 -0.37
N ARG A 430 40.41 7.34 -0.12
CA ARG A 430 40.27 7.92 1.23
C ARG A 430 38.84 7.75 1.78
N LEU A 431 37.82 8.01 0.96
CA LEU A 431 36.41 7.79 1.33
C LEU A 431 36.11 6.31 1.58
N ALA A 432 36.58 5.42 0.70
CA ALA A 432 36.38 3.98 0.84
C ALA A 432 37.05 3.42 2.12
N ASN A 433 38.19 3.98 2.52
CA ASN A 433 38.83 3.65 3.79
C ASN A 433 38.01 4.10 5.01
N GLN A 434 37.30 5.22 4.91
CA GLN A 434 36.42 5.73 5.97
C GLN A 434 35.12 4.91 6.07
N ASP A 435 34.40 4.78 4.97
CA ASP A 435 33.19 3.95 4.88
C ASP A 435 33.11 3.29 3.50
N PHE A 436 33.61 2.05 3.45
CA PHE A 436 33.71 1.26 2.23
C PHE A 436 32.34 0.99 1.60
N GLU A 437 31.37 0.53 2.41
CA GLU A 437 30.06 0.14 1.92
C GLU A 437 29.23 1.34 1.46
N ALA A 438 29.31 2.47 2.18
CA ALA A 438 28.67 3.71 1.73
C ALA A 438 29.29 4.24 0.43
N THR A 439 30.62 4.28 0.34
CA THR A 439 31.33 4.78 -0.86
C THR A 439 31.03 3.92 -2.08
N LYS A 440 31.13 2.59 -1.93
CA LYS A 440 30.78 1.61 -2.98
C LYS A 440 29.32 1.77 -3.42
N THR A 441 28.40 1.86 -2.46
CA THR A 441 26.97 1.97 -2.77
C THR A 441 26.64 3.27 -3.49
N ALA A 442 27.18 4.39 -3.01
CA ALA A 442 26.98 5.69 -3.63
C ALA A 442 27.56 5.75 -5.04
N LEU A 443 28.79 5.25 -5.25
CA LEU A 443 29.42 5.21 -6.57
C LEU A 443 28.53 4.50 -7.61
N VAL A 444 28.08 3.28 -7.28
CA VAL A 444 27.31 2.46 -8.21
C VAL A 444 25.95 3.09 -8.51
N ILE A 445 25.25 3.59 -7.49
CA ILE A 445 23.93 4.21 -7.69
C ILE A 445 24.02 5.51 -8.48
N LEU A 446 25.02 6.35 -8.23
CA LEU A 446 25.25 7.57 -9.01
C LEU A 446 25.59 7.24 -10.47
N ALA A 447 26.32 6.16 -10.73
CA ALA A 447 26.61 5.70 -12.09
C ALA A 447 25.37 5.14 -12.82
N PHE A 448 24.41 4.54 -12.10
CA PHE A 448 23.10 4.14 -12.64
C PHE A 448 22.04 5.26 -12.68
N SER A 449 22.42 6.49 -12.34
CA SER A 449 21.56 7.69 -12.46
C SER A 449 21.94 8.56 -13.66
N PHE A 450 20.99 9.37 -14.16
CA PHE A 450 21.29 10.40 -15.16
C PHE A 450 22.31 11.41 -14.61
N PRO A 451 23.08 12.08 -15.48
CA PRO A 451 23.90 13.21 -15.05
C PRO A 451 23.07 14.24 -14.30
N SER A 452 23.64 14.79 -13.23
CA SER A 452 23.05 15.97 -12.60
C SER A 452 23.06 17.15 -13.58
N LYS A 453 22.19 18.15 -13.43
CA LYS A 453 22.20 19.36 -14.30
C LYS A 453 23.58 20.01 -14.38
N VAL A 454 24.35 19.96 -13.30
CA VAL A 454 25.74 20.46 -13.24
C VAL A 454 26.66 19.61 -14.14
N GLU A 455 26.52 18.29 -14.09
CA GLU A 455 27.24 17.37 -14.99
C GLU A 455 26.81 17.53 -16.45
N GLU A 456 25.52 17.72 -16.75
CA GLU A 456 25.05 18.02 -18.11
C GLU A 456 25.68 19.31 -18.65
N THR A 457 25.85 20.33 -17.81
CA THR A 457 26.48 21.59 -18.23
C THR A 457 27.98 21.40 -18.54
N ILE A 458 28.65 20.49 -17.83
CA ILE A 458 30.05 20.11 -18.07
C ILE A 458 30.15 19.23 -19.32
N GLU A 459 29.23 18.27 -19.51
CA GLU A 459 29.10 17.47 -20.73
C GLU A 459 28.94 18.38 -21.95
N ILE A 460 28.02 19.35 -21.92
CA ILE A 460 27.80 20.30 -23.02
C ILE A 460 29.03 21.16 -23.29
N LYS A 461 29.77 21.59 -22.25
CA LYS A 461 31.00 22.40 -22.43
C LYS A 461 32.16 21.60 -23.00
N GLU A 462 32.23 20.29 -22.73
CA GLU A 462 33.20 19.38 -23.35
C GLU A 462 32.76 18.91 -24.75
N GLU A 463 31.51 19.20 -25.15
CA GLU A 463 30.96 18.91 -26.49
C GLU A 463 31.13 20.03 -27.53
N VAL A 464 31.45 21.27 -27.09
CA VAL A 464 31.63 22.46 -27.97
C VAL A 464 33.08 22.69 -28.33
#